data_AF-A0A958JBP3-F1
#
_entry.id   AF-A0A958JBP3-F1
#
_cell.length_a   1.000
_cell.length_b   1.000
_cell.length_c   1.000
_cell.angle_alpha   90.00
_cell.angle_beta   90.00
_cell.angle_gamma   90.00
#
_symmetry.space_group_name_H-M   'P 1'
#
loop_
_entity.id
_entity.type
_entity.pdbx_description
1 polymer ?
#
loop_
_entity_poly.entity_id
_entity_poly.type
_entity_poly.pdbx_seq_one_letter_code
_entity_poly.pdbx_strand_id
1 'polypeptide(L)'
;MKNEDEIQFLDFSNYPIFSDSSALKISAKDQIVPNKLSLQFYGNDNPQLAEISVCLNQGKINTKCVRGLKSSSKSLMTFPWSAGVKALCLLILRTKRQSSDCNLFPSLEGLAGSPAASLDYAISKQPQWLLDMFGVNKFGKALIKQLIQRENPERKRPGPVRVYFKAAKLNADEIEVYLDGHKINSYDKLYAIEMQILKSCLKCKR
;
A
#
# COMPACT_ATOMS: atom_id res chain seq x y z
N MET A 1 41.47 28.50 -3.52
CA MET A 1 40.14 29.13 -3.46
C MET A 1 39.15 28.05 -3.03
N LYS A 2 38.70 28.10 -1.77
CA LYS A 2 37.73 27.16 -1.20
C LYS A 2 36.36 27.80 -1.35
N ASN A 3 35.44 27.14 -2.07
CA ASN A 3 34.03 27.49 -2.03
C ASN A 3 33.41 26.70 -0.88
N GLU A 4 33.01 27.42 0.15
CA GLU A 4 32.18 26.89 1.23
C GLU A 4 30.72 27.09 0.82
N ASP A 5 30.04 26.00 0.52
CA ASP A 5 28.60 26.00 0.19
C ASP A 5 27.80 26.17 1.49
N GLU A 6 27.22 27.36 1.64
CA GLU A 6 26.27 27.72 2.70
C GLU A 6 24.98 26.88 2.57
N ILE A 7 24.76 25.96 3.51
CA ILE A 7 23.49 25.25 3.65
C ILE A 7 22.49 26.20 4.33
N GLN A 8 21.57 26.76 3.54
CA GLN A 8 20.45 27.54 4.06
C GLN A 8 19.41 26.60 4.71
N PHE A 9 19.30 26.69 6.03
CA PHE A 9 18.22 26.05 6.78
C PHE A 9 16.91 26.82 6.53
N LEU A 10 15.90 26.13 6.04
CA LEU A 10 14.55 26.67 5.93
C LEU A 10 13.98 26.89 7.34
N ASP A 11 13.68 28.14 7.66
CA ASP A 11 13.00 28.55 8.89
C ASP A 11 11.50 28.18 8.81
N PHE A 12 11.10 27.18 9.58
CA PHE A 12 9.71 26.70 9.66
C PHE A 12 8.86 27.49 10.67
N SER A 13 9.36 28.57 11.26
CA SER A 13 8.63 29.35 12.27
C SER A 13 7.42 30.13 11.73
N ASN A 14 7.27 30.23 10.40
CA ASN A 14 6.19 31.01 9.74
C ASN A 14 5.01 30.19 9.22
N TYR A 15 4.87 28.91 9.59
CA TYR A 15 3.65 28.19 9.25
C TYR A 15 2.49 28.65 10.15
N PRO A 16 1.36 29.12 9.57
CA PRO A 16 0.21 29.55 10.35
C PRO A 16 -0.30 28.37 11.17
N ILE A 17 -0.24 28.53 12.50
CA ILE A 17 -0.89 27.66 13.46
C ILE A 17 -2.39 27.82 13.22
N PHE A 18 -3.00 26.87 12.51
CA PHE A 18 -4.46 26.79 12.38
C PHE A 18 -5.05 26.47 13.76
N SER A 19 -5.34 27.50 14.53
CA SER A 19 -5.98 27.42 15.85
C SER A 19 -7.51 27.52 15.76
N ASP A 20 -8.12 26.93 14.72
CA ASP A 20 -9.56 26.95 14.57
C ASP A 20 -10.16 25.71 15.25
N SER A 21 -10.31 25.82 16.57
CA SER A 21 -10.92 24.81 17.45
C SER A 21 -12.44 24.87 17.40
N SER A 22 -13.02 24.80 16.19
CA SER A 22 -14.44 24.52 16.04
C SER A 22 -14.66 23.01 16.24
N ALA A 23 -14.85 22.64 17.51
CA ALA A 23 -15.12 21.29 17.96
C ALA A 23 -16.35 20.71 17.24
N LEU A 24 -16.10 19.95 16.19
CA LEU A 24 -17.09 19.06 15.58
C LEU A 24 -17.60 18.13 16.68
N LYS A 25 -18.86 18.31 17.09
CA LYS A 25 -19.60 17.34 17.90
C LYS A 25 -19.83 16.10 17.05
N ILE A 26 -18.83 15.21 17.01
CA ILE A 26 -18.94 13.90 16.39
C ILE A 26 -19.92 13.10 17.24
N SER A 27 -21.10 12.85 16.67
CA SER A 27 -22.16 12.05 17.29
C SER A 27 -21.62 10.67 17.66
N ALA A 28 -21.66 10.33 18.95
CA ALA A 28 -21.06 9.14 19.56
C ALA A 28 -21.71 7.79 19.16
N LYS A 29 -22.46 7.73 18.04
CA LYS A 29 -23.19 6.53 17.62
C LYS A 29 -22.67 5.86 16.34
N ASP A 30 -21.71 6.47 15.63
CA ASP A 30 -21.02 5.78 14.55
C ASP A 30 -19.76 5.11 15.10
N GLN A 31 -19.92 3.86 15.57
CA GLN A 31 -18.76 3.00 15.83
C GLN A 31 -18.01 2.84 14.49
N ILE A 32 -16.89 3.54 14.37
CA ILE A 32 -15.96 3.40 13.25
C ILE A 32 -15.37 1.99 13.36
N VAL A 33 -15.93 1.04 12.62
CA VAL A 33 -15.28 -0.25 12.39
C VAL A 33 -13.89 0.09 11.81
N PRO A 34 -12.79 -0.57 12.21
CA PRO A 34 -11.47 -0.36 11.62
C PRO A 34 -11.37 -1.08 10.29
N ASN A 35 -10.58 -0.56 9.34
CA ASN A 35 -10.38 -1.27 8.07
C ASN A 35 -9.62 -2.56 8.40
N LYS A 36 -9.76 -3.62 7.59
CA LYS A 36 -8.99 -4.85 7.80
C LYS A 36 -8.43 -5.34 6.49
N LEU A 37 -7.15 -5.66 6.48
CA LEU A 37 -6.43 -6.16 5.31
C LEU A 37 -5.69 -7.43 5.69
N SER A 38 -5.96 -8.55 5.01
CA SER A 38 -5.28 -9.82 5.27
C SER A 38 -4.56 -10.32 4.03
N LEU A 39 -3.29 -10.71 4.17
CA LEU A 39 -2.44 -11.22 3.10
C LEU A 39 -2.00 -12.65 3.44
N GLN A 40 -2.32 -13.59 2.56
CA GLN A 40 -1.86 -14.98 2.66
C GLN A 40 -0.77 -15.24 1.63
N PHE A 41 0.43 -15.53 2.10
CA PHE A 41 1.54 -15.98 1.27
C PHE A 41 1.72 -17.49 1.35
N TYR A 42 2.20 -18.10 0.26
CA TYR A 42 2.70 -19.47 0.25
C TYR A 42 4.13 -19.54 -0.29
N GLY A 43 4.91 -20.47 0.27
CA GLY A 43 6.27 -20.80 -0.14
C GLY A 43 7.34 -20.03 0.62
N ASN A 44 8.21 -20.75 1.33
CA ASN A 44 9.23 -20.15 2.19
C ASN A 44 10.37 -19.45 1.42
N ASP A 45 10.89 -20.08 0.36
CA ASP A 45 12.05 -19.53 -0.38
C ASP A 45 11.65 -18.47 -1.41
N ASN A 46 10.41 -18.51 -1.86
CA ASN A 46 9.86 -17.61 -2.87
C ASN A 46 8.40 -17.32 -2.53
N PRO A 47 8.14 -16.54 -1.48
CA PRO A 47 6.78 -16.24 -1.03
C PRO A 47 6.02 -15.51 -2.12
N GLN A 48 4.83 -16.03 -2.43
CA GLN A 48 3.92 -15.43 -3.41
C GLN A 48 2.56 -15.26 -2.76
N LEU A 49 1.94 -14.11 -2.99
CA LEU A 49 0.59 -13.85 -2.49
C LEU A 49 -0.37 -14.82 -3.15
N ALA A 50 -1.10 -15.55 -2.34
CA ALA A 50 -2.08 -16.54 -2.77
C ALA A 50 -3.50 -16.07 -2.52
N GLU A 51 -3.71 -15.27 -1.49
CA GLU A 51 -5.00 -14.69 -1.18
C GLU A 51 -4.81 -13.30 -0.56
N ILE A 52 -5.74 -12.41 -0.86
CA ILE A 52 -5.91 -11.13 -0.19
C ILE A 52 -7.38 -10.94 0.17
N SER A 53 -7.63 -10.53 1.41
CA SER A 53 -8.97 -10.18 1.89
C SER A 53 -8.96 -8.74 2.38
N VAL A 54 -9.96 -7.95 1.97
CA VAL A 54 -10.08 -6.54 2.31
C VAL A 54 -11.47 -6.27 2.86
N CYS A 55 -11.54 -5.69 4.06
CA CYS A 55 -12.75 -5.18 4.67
C CYS A 55 -12.62 -3.65 4.78
N LEU A 56 -13.42 -2.89 4.04
CA LEU A 56 -13.42 -1.43 4.08
C LEU A 56 -14.72 -0.88 4.66
N ASN A 57 -14.60 -0.01 5.68
CA ASN A 57 -15.75 0.52 6.41
C ASN A 57 -16.55 1.54 5.61
N GLN A 58 -15.89 2.22 4.68
CA GLN A 58 -16.51 3.25 3.85
C GLN A 58 -17.57 2.70 2.88
N GLY A 59 -17.80 1.38 2.84
CA GLY A 59 -18.85 0.78 2.04
C GLY A 59 -19.35 -0.60 2.48
N LYS A 60 -19.00 -1.10 3.68
CA LYS A 60 -19.23 -2.51 4.07
C LYS A 60 -18.75 -3.50 2.99
N ILE A 61 -17.65 -3.16 2.33
CA ILE A 61 -17.12 -3.97 1.24
C ILE A 61 -16.20 -5.01 1.86
N ASN A 62 -16.57 -6.28 1.66
CA ASN A 62 -15.76 -7.42 2.00
C ASN A 62 -15.41 -8.13 0.69
N THR A 63 -14.16 -7.98 0.26
CA THR A 63 -13.63 -8.61 -0.93
C THR A 63 -12.61 -9.66 -0.54
N LYS A 64 -12.63 -10.77 -1.25
CA LYS A 64 -11.63 -11.84 -1.13
C LYS A 64 -11.21 -12.24 -2.53
N CYS A 65 -9.93 -12.11 -2.81
CA CYS A 65 -9.34 -12.45 -4.09
C CYS A 65 -8.26 -13.52 -3.91
N VAL A 66 -8.23 -14.48 -4.82
CA VAL A 66 -7.25 -15.56 -4.82
C VAL A 66 -6.33 -15.45 -6.02
N ARG A 67 -5.12 -15.95 -5.91
CA ARG A 67 -4.19 -15.94 -7.04
C ARG A 67 -4.66 -16.92 -8.10
N GLY A 68 -4.69 -16.47 -9.36
CA GLY A 68 -5.01 -17.30 -10.52
C GLY A 68 -4.01 -17.09 -11.65
N LEU A 69 -3.74 -18.14 -12.43
CA LEU A 69 -2.88 -18.06 -13.63
C LEU A 69 -3.61 -17.38 -14.79
N LYS A 70 -4.88 -17.73 -15.01
CA LYS A 70 -5.81 -17.15 -16.00
C LYS A 70 -7.25 -17.33 -15.49
N SER A 71 -8.12 -16.36 -15.75
CA SER A 71 -9.52 -16.30 -15.29
C SER A 71 -10.41 -17.38 -15.95
N SER A 72 -10.19 -18.66 -15.64
CA SER A 72 -11.01 -19.77 -16.18
C SER A 72 -12.12 -20.23 -15.22
N SER A 73 -12.05 -19.85 -13.93
CA SER A 73 -13.09 -20.13 -12.94
C SER A 73 -14.03 -18.92 -12.82
N LYS A 74 -15.30 -19.10 -13.20
CA LYS A 74 -16.32 -18.03 -13.19
C LYS A 74 -16.72 -17.53 -11.80
N SER A 75 -16.29 -18.17 -10.70
CA SER A 75 -16.84 -17.89 -9.36
C SER A 75 -15.90 -17.15 -8.41
N LEU A 76 -14.60 -17.10 -8.67
CA LEU A 76 -13.63 -16.48 -7.74
C LEU A 76 -12.90 -15.33 -8.42
N MET A 77 -12.88 -14.19 -7.73
CA MET A 77 -12.05 -13.05 -8.12
C MET A 77 -10.58 -13.45 -8.10
N THR A 78 -9.88 -13.23 -9.21
CA THR A 78 -8.49 -13.67 -9.36
C THR A 78 -7.52 -12.53 -9.64
N PHE A 79 -6.27 -12.72 -9.24
CA PHE A 79 -5.18 -11.80 -9.58
C PHE A 79 -3.93 -12.53 -10.07
N PRO A 80 -3.16 -11.91 -10.99
CA PRO A 80 -1.86 -12.42 -11.41
C PRO A 80 -0.75 -11.98 -10.46
N TRP A 81 0.36 -12.73 -10.38
CA TRP A 81 1.57 -12.34 -9.63
C TRP A 81 2.44 -11.34 -10.40
N SER A 82 1.83 -10.22 -10.78
CA SER A 82 2.41 -9.15 -11.60
C SER A 82 3.30 -8.19 -10.79
N ALA A 83 4.08 -7.34 -11.47
CA ALA A 83 4.89 -6.30 -10.83
C ALA A 83 4.07 -5.33 -9.96
N GLY A 84 2.85 -4.97 -10.38
CA GLY A 84 1.95 -4.12 -9.61
C GLY A 84 1.47 -4.78 -8.31
N VAL A 85 1.13 -6.08 -8.35
CA VAL A 85 0.71 -6.84 -7.16
C VAL A 85 1.88 -7.03 -6.19
N LYS A 86 3.08 -7.34 -6.71
CA LYS A 86 4.29 -7.42 -5.88
C LYS A 86 4.58 -6.09 -5.18
N ALA A 87 4.49 -4.98 -5.92
CA ALA A 87 4.68 -3.66 -5.35
C ALA A 87 3.62 -3.31 -4.29
N LEU A 88 2.35 -3.65 -4.52
CA LEU A 88 1.31 -3.52 -3.50
C LEU A 88 1.65 -4.31 -2.23
N CYS A 89 2.10 -5.56 -2.36
CA CYS A 89 2.54 -6.38 -1.23
C CYS A 89 3.70 -5.74 -0.47
N LEU A 90 4.71 -5.22 -1.18
CA LEU A 90 5.84 -4.53 -0.55
C LEU A 90 5.37 -3.32 0.27
N LEU A 91 4.46 -2.51 -0.28
CA LEU A 91 3.93 -1.36 0.45
C LEU A 91 3.21 -1.80 1.73
N ILE A 92 2.34 -2.81 1.64
CA ILE A 92 1.59 -3.33 2.78
C ILE A 92 2.51 -3.93 3.85
N LEU A 93 3.50 -4.72 3.46
CA LEU A 93 4.47 -5.32 4.39
C LEU A 93 5.28 -4.25 5.11
N ARG A 94 5.71 -3.18 4.41
CA ARG A 94 6.36 -2.03 5.02
C ARG A 94 5.44 -1.32 6.01
N THR A 95 4.16 -1.15 5.65
CA THR A 95 3.15 -0.60 6.57
C THR A 95 2.96 -1.46 7.81
N LYS A 96 2.90 -2.78 7.66
CA LYS A 96 2.76 -3.69 8.81
C LYS A 96 3.99 -3.69 9.71
N ARG A 97 5.19 -3.57 9.14
CA ARG A 97 6.48 -3.57 9.86
C ARG A 97 6.72 -2.29 10.66
N GLN A 98 6.05 -1.20 10.32
CA GLN A 98 6.29 0.08 10.97
C GLN A 98 5.77 0.06 12.42
N SER A 99 6.64 0.46 13.36
CA SER A 99 6.23 0.73 14.73
C SER A 99 5.33 1.95 14.79
N SER A 100 4.33 1.91 15.67
CA SER A 100 3.45 3.03 16.00
C SER A 100 4.19 4.31 16.39
N ASP A 101 5.46 4.18 16.80
CA ASP A 101 6.27 5.29 17.34
C ASP A 101 6.96 6.15 16.27
N CYS A 102 6.90 5.78 14.99
CA CYS A 102 7.58 6.50 13.91
C CYS A 102 6.61 7.38 13.12
N ASN A 103 6.85 8.71 13.12
CA ASN A 103 6.07 9.69 12.34
C ASN A 103 6.26 9.60 10.81
N LEU A 104 7.18 8.77 10.33
CA LEU A 104 7.50 8.62 8.90
C LEU A 104 6.63 7.56 8.25
N PHE A 105 5.73 7.94 7.33
CA PHE A 105 4.90 6.95 6.64
C PHE A 105 5.73 6.02 5.75
N PRO A 106 5.44 4.71 5.78
CA PRO A 106 6.18 3.75 5.00
C PRO A 106 5.80 3.94 3.54
N SER A 107 6.81 4.14 2.70
CA SER A 107 6.60 4.44 1.28
C SER A 107 7.44 3.54 0.38
N LEU A 108 6.96 3.42 -0.86
CA LEU A 108 7.76 2.96 -1.98
C LEU A 108 8.17 4.18 -2.79
N GLU A 109 9.45 4.29 -3.11
CA GLU A 109 9.99 5.37 -3.93
C GLU A 109 10.88 4.81 -5.03
N GLY A 110 10.81 5.40 -6.23
CA GLY A 110 11.76 5.08 -7.29
C GLY A 110 11.39 5.63 -8.66
N LEU A 111 12.34 5.47 -9.60
CA LEU A 111 12.22 5.88 -11.00
C LEU A 111 11.52 4.80 -11.87
N ALA A 112 11.69 4.88 -13.19
CA ALA A 112 11.16 3.92 -14.15
C ALA A 112 11.53 2.47 -13.79
N GLY A 113 10.57 1.54 -13.94
CA GLY A 113 10.81 0.13 -13.67
C GLY A 113 11.09 -0.20 -12.20
N SER A 114 10.84 0.73 -11.27
CA SER A 114 10.82 0.46 -9.83
C SER A 114 9.48 -0.15 -9.40
N PRO A 115 9.40 -0.78 -8.21
CA PRO A 115 8.13 -1.17 -7.61
C PRO A 115 7.17 0.02 -7.44
N ALA A 116 7.67 1.19 -7.00
CA ALA A 116 6.86 2.39 -6.83
C ALA A 116 6.18 2.82 -8.13
N ALA A 117 6.95 2.93 -9.22
CA ALA A 117 6.41 3.26 -10.54
C ALA A 117 5.44 2.19 -11.08
N SER A 118 5.67 0.91 -10.77
CA SER A 118 4.79 -0.18 -11.17
C SER A 118 3.42 -0.11 -10.47
N LEU A 119 3.42 0.19 -9.17
CA LEU A 119 2.19 0.37 -8.40
C LEU A 119 1.44 1.63 -8.82
N ASP A 120 2.14 2.75 -8.99
CA ASP A 120 1.55 3.99 -9.48
C ASP A 120 0.87 3.80 -10.86
N TYR A 121 1.56 3.14 -11.79
CA TYR A 121 1.00 2.81 -13.10
C TYR A 121 -0.28 1.97 -12.98
N ALA A 122 -0.26 0.92 -12.13
CA ALA A 122 -1.43 0.08 -11.89
C ALA A 122 -2.61 0.88 -11.30
N ILE A 123 -2.36 1.76 -10.33
CA ILE A 123 -3.39 2.63 -9.73
C ILE A 123 -4.00 3.56 -10.80
N SER A 124 -3.18 4.11 -11.69
CA SER A 124 -3.66 4.94 -12.79
C SER A 124 -4.52 4.16 -13.77
N LYS A 125 -4.08 2.97 -14.20
CA LYS A 125 -4.79 2.14 -15.19
C LYS A 125 -5.98 1.37 -14.64
N GLN A 126 -6.07 1.14 -13.33
CA GLN A 126 -7.16 0.41 -12.67
C GLN A 126 -7.42 -0.98 -13.31
N PRO A 127 -6.42 -1.87 -13.34
CA PRO A 127 -6.62 -3.22 -13.87
C PRO A 127 -7.68 -3.97 -13.06
N GLN A 128 -8.36 -4.95 -13.68
CA GLN A 128 -9.49 -5.67 -13.08
C GLN A 128 -9.16 -6.24 -11.69
N TRP A 129 -7.97 -6.83 -11.51
CA TRP A 129 -7.57 -7.38 -10.21
C TRP A 129 -7.58 -6.34 -9.08
N LEU A 130 -7.33 -5.06 -9.38
CA LEU A 130 -7.34 -3.99 -8.40
C LEU A 130 -8.77 -3.63 -7.97
N LEU A 131 -9.71 -3.71 -8.92
CA LEU A 131 -11.14 -3.54 -8.68
C LEU A 131 -11.69 -4.72 -7.88
N ASP A 132 -11.28 -5.92 -8.23
CA ASP A 132 -11.68 -7.14 -7.53
C ASP A 132 -11.16 -7.14 -6.08
N MET A 133 -9.89 -6.77 -5.87
CA MET A 133 -9.27 -6.75 -4.54
C MET A 133 -9.89 -5.72 -3.59
N PHE A 134 -10.21 -4.52 -4.06
CA PHE A 134 -10.61 -3.41 -3.17
C PHE A 134 -12.05 -2.96 -3.35
N GLY A 135 -12.74 -3.47 -4.38
CA GLY A 135 -14.05 -2.98 -4.79
C GLY A 135 -14.01 -1.62 -5.48
N VAL A 136 -15.20 -1.18 -5.85
CA VAL A 136 -15.45 0.13 -6.47
C VAL A 136 -16.44 0.93 -5.64
N ASN A 137 -16.36 2.25 -5.72
CA ASN A 137 -17.40 3.12 -5.18
C ASN A 137 -18.63 3.18 -6.10
N LYS A 138 -19.66 3.94 -5.70
CA LYS A 138 -20.88 4.17 -6.50
C LYS A 138 -20.65 4.76 -7.90
N PHE A 139 -19.45 5.29 -8.17
CA PHE A 139 -19.05 5.83 -9.48
C PHE A 139 -18.14 4.89 -10.27
N GLY A 140 -17.99 3.62 -9.84
CA GLY A 140 -17.12 2.65 -10.49
C GLY A 140 -15.62 2.91 -10.32
N LYS A 141 -15.21 3.82 -9.43
CA LYS A 141 -13.78 4.09 -9.18
C LYS A 141 -13.23 3.15 -8.12
N ALA A 142 -12.04 2.60 -8.37
CA ALA A 142 -11.34 1.72 -7.42
C ALA A 142 -11.17 2.39 -6.06
N LEU A 143 -11.60 1.72 -4.99
CA LEU A 143 -11.51 2.28 -3.62
C LEU A 143 -10.06 2.44 -3.13
N ILE A 144 -9.13 1.67 -3.69
CA ILE A 144 -7.70 1.82 -3.37
C ILE A 144 -7.16 3.24 -3.64
N LYS A 145 -7.74 3.98 -4.59
CA LYS A 145 -7.36 5.39 -4.84
C LYS A 145 -7.65 6.31 -3.66
N GLN A 146 -8.56 5.90 -2.78
CA GLN A 146 -8.86 6.62 -1.55
C GLN A 146 -7.88 6.25 -0.42
N LEU A 147 -7.35 5.02 -0.43
CA LEU A 147 -6.42 4.49 0.57
C LEU A 147 -4.97 4.93 0.31
N ILE A 148 -4.55 5.02 -0.96
CA ILE A 148 -3.17 5.29 -1.35
C ILE A 148 -3.00 6.75 -1.79
N GLN A 149 -1.96 7.39 -1.26
CA GLN A 149 -1.45 8.70 -1.71
C GLN A 149 -0.25 8.49 -2.65
N ARG A 150 -0.13 9.37 -3.64
CA ARG A 150 0.92 9.31 -4.66
C ARG A 150 1.55 10.70 -4.83
N GLU A 151 2.87 10.76 -4.84
CA GLU A 151 3.65 11.94 -5.21
C GLU A 151 4.27 11.72 -6.59
N ASN A 152 4.27 12.77 -7.41
CA ASN A 152 4.69 12.72 -8.81
C ASN A 152 4.03 11.57 -9.61
N PRO A 153 2.69 11.43 -9.59
CA PRO A 153 2.01 10.34 -10.26
C PRO A 153 2.31 10.35 -11.76
N GLU A 154 2.49 9.16 -12.33
CA GLU A 154 2.87 8.91 -13.73
C GLU A 154 4.20 9.55 -14.14
N ARG A 155 5.01 10.03 -13.18
CA ARG A 155 6.27 10.76 -13.42
C ARG A 155 6.08 11.99 -14.30
N LYS A 156 5.03 12.77 -14.07
CA LYS A 156 4.75 14.01 -14.82
C LYS A 156 5.78 15.12 -14.58
N ARG A 157 6.57 15.03 -13.52
CA ARG A 157 7.67 15.95 -13.18
C ARG A 157 8.99 15.17 -13.08
N PRO A 158 10.15 15.82 -13.26
CA PRO A 158 11.44 15.23 -12.96
C PRO A 158 11.49 14.71 -11.51
N GLY A 159 12.02 13.50 -11.31
CA GLY A 159 12.16 12.88 -10.00
C GLY A 159 11.43 11.53 -9.87
N PRO A 160 11.58 10.86 -8.72
CA PRO A 160 10.96 9.58 -8.45
C PRO A 160 9.44 9.72 -8.24
N VAL A 161 8.74 8.60 -8.38
CA VAL A 161 7.37 8.45 -7.85
C VAL A 161 7.47 7.96 -6.42
N ARG A 162 6.66 8.52 -5.52
CA ARG A 162 6.48 7.98 -4.17
C ARG A 162 5.04 7.55 -3.95
N VAL A 163 4.84 6.38 -3.35
CA VAL A 163 3.52 5.79 -3.09
C VAL A 163 3.46 5.30 -1.64
N TYR A 164 2.40 5.67 -0.92
CA TYR A 164 2.20 5.30 0.49
C TYR A 164 0.72 5.24 0.86
N PHE A 165 0.37 4.52 1.94
CA PHE A 165 -0.99 4.56 2.48
C PHE A 165 -1.23 5.86 3.24
N LYS A 166 -2.44 6.41 3.14
CA LYS A 166 -2.86 7.55 3.96
C LYS A 166 -3.05 7.09 5.41
N ALA A 167 -2.42 7.80 6.35
CA ALA A 167 -2.45 7.51 7.79
C ALA A 167 -3.86 7.20 8.32
N ALA A 168 -4.82 8.07 8.01
CA ALA A 168 -6.20 7.97 8.49
C ALA A 168 -7.02 6.84 7.84
N LYS A 169 -6.41 5.97 7.02
CA LYS A 169 -7.12 4.97 6.21
C LYS A 169 -6.65 3.55 6.40
N LEU A 170 -5.42 3.30 6.86
CA LEU A 170 -4.97 1.93 7.12
C LEU A 170 -3.82 1.94 8.12
N ASN A 171 -4.07 1.41 9.32
CA ASN A 171 -3.08 1.29 10.38
C ASN A 171 -2.33 -0.04 10.31
N ALA A 172 -1.15 -0.13 10.92
CA ALA A 172 -0.37 -1.38 10.97
C ALA A 172 -1.13 -2.52 11.66
N ASP A 173 -1.93 -2.22 12.68
CA ASP A 173 -2.72 -3.22 13.43
C ASP A 173 -3.89 -3.80 12.64
N GLU A 174 -4.34 -3.07 11.62
CA GLU A 174 -5.41 -3.47 10.71
C GLU A 174 -4.92 -4.45 9.63
N ILE A 175 -3.60 -4.61 9.50
CA ILE A 175 -2.98 -5.51 8.55
C ILE A 175 -2.63 -6.83 9.22
N GLU A 176 -3.09 -7.94 8.65
CA GLU A 176 -2.73 -9.30 9.01
C GLU A 176 -1.94 -9.95 7.89
N VAL A 177 -0.85 -10.62 8.24
CA VAL A 177 0.00 -11.32 7.28
C VAL A 177 0.11 -12.76 7.73
N TYR A 178 -0.03 -13.69 6.79
CA TYR A 178 0.06 -15.12 7.01
C TYR A 178 1.06 -15.72 6.02
N LEU A 179 1.84 -16.69 6.46
CA LEU A 179 2.74 -17.49 5.62
C LEU A 179 2.47 -18.97 5.89
N ASP A 180 2.15 -19.71 4.84
CA ASP A 180 1.83 -21.15 4.91
C ASP A 180 0.76 -21.47 5.98
N GLY A 181 -0.24 -20.60 6.12
CA GLY A 181 -1.34 -20.75 7.09
C GLY A 181 -1.07 -20.17 8.47
N HIS A 182 0.16 -19.73 8.76
CA HIS A 182 0.55 -19.21 10.07
C HIS A 182 0.58 -17.68 10.09
N LYS A 183 -0.09 -17.06 11.07
CA LYS A 183 -0.06 -15.60 11.26
C LYS A 183 1.36 -15.15 11.63
N ILE A 184 1.87 -14.16 10.91
CA ILE A 184 3.22 -13.60 11.07
C ILE A 184 3.10 -12.19 11.63
N ASN A 185 3.64 -11.98 12.83
CA ASN A 185 3.73 -10.66 13.47
C ASN A 185 5.18 -10.22 13.72
N SER A 186 6.16 -11.14 13.63
CA SER A 186 7.56 -10.81 13.89
C SER A 186 8.17 -9.97 12.78
N TYR A 187 8.85 -8.89 13.15
CA TYR A 187 9.54 -7.98 12.23
C TYR A 187 10.46 -8.72 11.23
N ASP A 188 11.28 -9.66 11.72
CA ASP A 188 12.27 -10.37 10.89
C ASP A 188 11.62 -11.23 9.81
N LYS A 189 10.54 -11.96 10.13
CA LYS A 189 9.83 -12.76 9.13
C LYS A 189 9.13 -11.88 8.10
N LEU A 190 8.53 -10.76 8.50
CA LEU A 190 7.94 -9.80 7.57
C LEU A 190 9.02 -9.20 6.65
N TYR A 191 10.19 -8.89 7.20
CA TYR A 191 11.35 -8.41 6.43
C TYR A 191 11.83 -9.45 5.42
N ALA A 192 11.95 -10.71 5.84
CA ALA A 192 12.38 -11.80 4.98
C ALA A 192 11.44 -11.95 3.77
N ILE A 193 10.12 -11.91 3.98
CA ILE A 193 9.12 -11.92 2.90
C ILE A 193 9.32 -10.72 1.97
N GLU A 194 9.46 -9.50 2.53
CA GLU A 194 9.70 -8.27 1.76
C GLU A 194 10.92 -8.41 0.85
N MET A 195 12.05 -8.87 1.40
CA MET A 195 13.31 -9.00 0.67
C MET A 195 13.23 -10.04 -0.45
N GLN A 196 12.53 -11.16 -0.25
CA GLN A 196 12.34 -12.15 -1.31
C GLN A 196 11.46 -11.61 -2.45
N ILE A 197 10.38 -10.89 -2.14
CA ILE A 197 9.55 -10.25 -3.15
C ILE A 197 10.37 -9.23 -3.93
N LEU A 198 11.15 -8.39 -3.24
CA LEU A 198 12.00 -7.39 -3.86
C LEU A 198 13.04 -8.02 -4.80
N LYS A 199 13.72 -9.08 -4.35
CA LYS A 199 14.66 -9.86 -5.17
C LYS A 199 13.99 -10.42 -6.42
N SER A 200 12.73 -10.87 -6.32
CA SER A 200 11.95 -11.35 -7.47
C SER A 200 11.61 -10.24 -8.48
N CYS A 201 11.53 -8.98 -8.06
CA CYS A 201 11.30 -7.84 -8.95
C CYS A 201 12.53 -7.49 -9.78
N LEU A 202 13.74 -7.71 -9.23
CA LEU A 202 15.00 -7.40 -9.90
C LEU A 202 15.34 -8.41 -11.02
N LYS A 203 14.95 -9.68 -10.86
CA LYS A 203 15.23 -10.74 -11.85
C LYS A 203 14.51 -10.56 -13.19
N CYS A 204 13.46 -9.74 -13.26
CA CYS A 204 12.65 -9.56 -14.48
C CYS A 204 13.15 -8.46 -15.43
N LYS A 205 14.27 -7.79 -15.14
CA LYS A 205 14.85 -6.74 -16.01
C LYS A 205 15.88 -7.30 -17.01
N ARG A 206 15.48 -8.30 -17.80
CA ARG A 206 16.28 -8.79 -18.94
C ARG A 206 15.72 -8.28 -20.24
#